data_AF-A0A4Z0LRD3-F1
#
_entry.id   AF-A0A4Z0LRD3-F1
#
_cell.length_a   1.000
_cell.length_b   1.000
_cell.length_c   1.000
_cell.angle_alpha   90.00
_cell.angle_beta   90.00
_cell.angle_gamma   90.00
#
_symmetry.space_group_name_H-M   'P 1'
#
loop_
_entity.id
_entity.type
_entity.pdbx_description
1 polymer ?
#
loop_
_entity_poly.entity_id
_entity_poly.type
_entity_poly.pdbx_seq_one_letter_code
_entity_poly.pdbx_strand_id
1 'polypeptide(L)'
;LYVEPAAYLSQNPHFCKSALARYTQWDFIDLVGRYGIAWHEKTLGQLFCDDSAQRIVDMLVAECDKGGVTMRRRSEEQSLERDEAGVE
;
A
#
# COMPACT_ATOMS: atom_id res chain seq x y z
N LEU A 1 17.86 0.59 -6.83
CA LEU A 1 16.43 0.76 -6.50
C LEU A 1 16.19 0.17 -5.11
N TYR A 2 16.51 0.90 -4.04
CA TYR A 2 16.55 0.33 -2.69
C TYR A 2 15.69 1.14 -1.73
N VAL A 3 14.71 0.47 -1.13
CA VAL A 3 13.97 1.00 0.02
C VAL A 3 14.76 0.67 1.26
N GLU A 4 15.19 1.70 1.98
CA GLU A 4 16.00 1.56 3.19
C GLU A 4 15.26 2.15 4.40
N PRO A 5 15.41 1.57 5.60
CA PRO A 5 14.81 2.11 6.82
C PRO A 5 15.17 3.58 7.08
N ALA A 6 16.36 4.02 6.64
CA ALA A 6 16.84 5.39 6.78
C ALA A 6 16.03 6.42 5.97
N ALA A 7 15.23 5.99 5.00
CA ALA A 7 14.33 6.85 4.24
C ALA A 7 13.05 7.24 5.01
N TYR A 8 12.84 6.71 6.23
CA TYR A 8 11.63 6.91 7.03
C TYR A 8 11.95 7.60 8.36
N LEU A 9 11.18 8.63 8.70
CA LEU A 9 11.28 9.33 9.98
C LEU A 9 10.39 8.65 11.03
N SER A 10 11.00 8.28 12.16
CA SER A 10 10.31 7.66 13.30
C SER A 10 11.08 7.92 14.59
N GLN A 11 10.36 8.05 15.71
CA GLN A 11 11.01 8.06 17.04
C GLN A 11 11.69 6.72 17.36
N ASN A 12 11.21 5.64 16.76
CA ASN A 12 11.86 4.33 16.79
C ASN A 12 12.36 3.98 15.38
N PRO A 13 13.66 4.20 15.07
CA PRO A 13 14.24 3.93 13.75
C PRO A 13 14.18 2.45 13.30
N HIS A 14 13.96 1.51 14.23
CA HIS A 14 13.89 0.09 13.91
C HIS A 14 12.48 -0.40 13.57
N PHE A 15 11.45 0.42 13.81
CA PHE A 15 10.04 0.04 13.70
C PHE A 15 9.67 -0.48 12.31
N CYS A 16 10.07 0.21 11.24
CA CYS A 16 9.70 -0.14 9.86
C CYS A 16 10.49 -1.33 9.30
N LYS A 17 11.60 -1.76 9.92
CA LYS A 17 12.51 -2.78 9.37
C LYS A 17 11.80 -4.10 9.08
N SER A 18 10.97 -4.56 10.02
CA SER A 18 10.23 -5.82 9.89
C SER A 18 9.21 -5.77 8.76
N ALA A 19 8.48 -4.67 8.64
CA ALA A 19 7.48 -4.49 7.58
C ALA A 19 8.13 -4.43 6.19
N LEU A 20 9.20 -3.62 6.04
CA LEU A 20 9.94 -3.47 4.77
C LEU A 20 10.60 -4.78 4.30
N ALA A 21 10.96 -5.68 5.22
CA ALA A 21 11.52 -6.98 4.88
C ALA A 21 10.44 -8.01 4.48
N ARG A 22 9.20 -7.86 4.95
CA ARG A 22 8.10 -8.80 4.68
C ARG A 22 7.32 -8.45 3.41
N TYR A 23 7.28 -7.17 3.05
CA TYR A 23 6.66 -6.69 1.82
C TYR A 23 7.58 -5.62 1.22
N THR A 24 8.39 -6.05 0.27
CA THR A 24 9.43 -5.25 -0.38
C THR A 24 8.85 -4.44 -1.54
N GLN A 25 9.63 -3.49 -2.07
CA GLN A 25 9.25 -2.77 -3.29
C GLN A 25 9.06 -3.71 -4.49
N TRP A 26 9.78 -4.83 -4.54
CA TRP A 26 9.69 -5.78 -5.63
C TRP A 26 8.36 -6.55 -5.60
N ASP A 27 7.84 -6.84 -4.41
CA ASP A 27 6.52 -7.47 -4.27
C ASP A 27 5.42 -6.56 -4.82
N PHE A 28 5.52 -5.24 -4.59
CA PHE A 28 4.59 -4.28 -5.18
C PHE A 28 4.77 -4.14 -6.70
N ILE A 29 6.01 -4.07 -7.20
CA ILE A 29 6.29 -4.00 -8.64
C ILE A 29 5.77 -5.26 -9.36
N ASP A 30 5.90 -6.43 -8.74
CA ASP A 30 5.35 -7.67 -9.27
C ASP A 30 3.81 -7.61 -9.34
N LEU A 31 3.14 -7.12 -8.29
CA LEU A 31 1.69 -6.91 -8.31
C LEU A 31 1.27 -5.94 -9.44
N VAL A 32 1.96 -4.82 -9.59
CA VAL A 32 1.73 -3.84 -10.68
C VAL A 32 1.90 -4.52 -12.06
N GLY A 33 2.91 -5.37 -12.21
CA GLY A 33 3.15 -6.16 -13.42
C GLY A 33 2.04 -7.17 -13.72
N ARG A 34 1.50 -7.86 -12.71
CA ARG A 34 0.37 -8.80 -12.86
C ARG A 34 -0.90 -8.13 -13.38
N TYR A 35 -1.06 -6.84 -13.14
CA TYR A 35 -2.17 -6.02 -13.66
C TYR A 35 -1.85 -5.32 -14.99
N GLY A 36 -0.67 -5.57 -15.57
CA GLY A 36 -0.27 -5.00 -16.85
C GLY A 36 -0.12 -3.48 -16.81
N ILE A 37 0.28 -2.91 -15.67
CA ILE A 37 0.49 -1.46 -15.54
C ILE A 37 1.93 -1.14 -15.91
N ALA A 38 2.11 -0.39 -16.99
CA ALA A 38 3.42 0.09 -17.42
C ALA A 38 3.95 1.18 -16.48
N TRP A 39 5.26 1.15 -16.25
CA TRP A 39 5.95 2.11 -15.40
C TRP A 39 7.37 2.36 -15.90
N HIS A 40 7.90 3.53 -15.54
CA HIS A 40 9.27 3.93 -15.81
C HIS A 40 9.95 4.48 -14.56
N GLU A 41 11.28 4.46 -14.55
CA GLU A 41 12.09 5.18 -13.57
C GLU A 41 12.34 6.61 -14.06
N LYS A 42 12.18 7.60 -13.18
CA LYS A 42 12.47 9.00 -13.50
C LYS A 42 13.85 9.42 -13.00
N THR A 43 14.00 9.58 -11.69
CA THR A 43 15.26 9.95 -11.04
C THR A 43 15.37 9.25 -9.69
N LEU A 44 16.60 8.95 -9.26
CA LEU A 44 16.90 8.44 -7.92
C LEU A 44 16.08 7.19 -7.52
N GLY A 45 15.78 6.29 -8.45
CA GLY A 45 14.99 5.10 -8.18
C GLY A 45 13.49 5.34 -7.96
N GLN A 46 12.97 6.53 -8.31
CA GLN A 46 11.55 6.82 -8.26
C GLN A 46 10.84 6.23 -9.47
N LEU A 47 9.85 5.38 -9.22
CA LEU A 47 9.03 4.75 -10.24
C LEU A 47 7.69 5.46 -10.38
N PHE A 48 7.28 5.68 -11.63
CA PHE A 48 6.01 6.31 -11.98
C PHE A 48 5.26 5.45 -12.98
N CYS A 49 3.93 5.42 -12.88
CA CYS A 49 3.11 4.86 -13.94
C CYS A 49 3.21 5.73 -15.20
N ASP A 50 3.23 5.10 -16.36
CA ASP A 50 3.35 5.82 -17.64
C ASP A 50 2.11 6.67 -17.94
N ASP A 51 0.93 6.14 -17.59
CA ASP A 51 -0.34 6.79 -17.90
C ASP A 51 -0.87 7.61 -16.72
N SER A 52 -1.52 6.96 -15.76
CA SER A 52 -2.28 7.60 -14.69
C SER A 52 -2.15 6.85 -13.37
N ALA A 53 -2.07 7.60 -12.27
CA ALA A 53 -2.16 7.07 -10.92
C ALA A 53 -3.48 6.30 -10.66
N GLN A 54 -4.53 6.59 -11.44
CA GLN A 54 -5.80 5.86 -11.37
C GLN A 54 -5.61 4.35 -11.60
N ARG A 55 -4.61 3.93 -12.38
CA ARG A 55 -4.31 2.51 -12.61
C ARG A 55 -3.96 1.77 -11.31
N ILE A 56 -3.24 2.42 -10.40
CA ILE A 56 -2.92 1.85 -9.08
C ILE A 56 -4.17 1.80 -8.20
N VAL A 57 -5.02 2.83 -8.25
CA VAL A 57 -6.29 2.84 -7.50
C VAL A 57 -7.20 1.70 -7.97
N ASP A 58 -7.39 1.54 -9.27
CA ASP A 58 -8.23 0.49 -9.86
C ASP A 58 -7.70 -0.91 -9.51
N MET A 59 -6.37 -1.09 -9.54
CA MET A 59 -5.71 -2.33 -9.10
C MET A 59 -6.01 -2.65 -7.63
N LEU A 60 -5.88 -1.68 -6.73
CA LEU A 60 -6.15 -1.90 -5.31
C LEU A 60 -7.62 -2.18 -5.03
N VAL A 61 -8.54 -1.51 -5.73
CA VAL A 61 -9.99 -1.81 -5.64
C VAL A 61 -10.27 -3.23 -6.12
N ALA A 62 -9.66 -3.67 -7.22
CA ALA A 62 -9.81 -5.03 -7.72
C ALA A 62 -9.27 -6.09 -6.74
N GLU A 63 -8.16 -5.84 -6.05
CA GLU A 63 -7.66 -6.74 -4.99
C GLU A 63 -8.61 -6.80 -3.79
N CYS A 64 -9.21 -5.67 -3.39
CA CYS A 64 -10.27 -5.64 -2.37
C CYS A 64 -11.48 -6.48 -2.80
N ASP A 65 -11.94 -6.35 -4.04
CA ASP A 65 -13.06 -7.12 -4.57
C ASP A 65 -12.76 -8.63 -4.57
N LYS A 66 -11.55 -9.02 -4.99
CA LYS A 66 -11.08 -10.43 -4.91
C LYS A 66 -11.04 -10.97 -3.49
N GLY A 67 -10.67 -10.12 -2.52
CA GLY A 67 -10.66 -10.45 -1.10
C GLY A 67 -12.04 -10.45 -0.44
N GLY A 68 -13.11 -10.11 -1.16
CA GLY A 68 -14.46 -9.99 -0.60
C GLY A 68 -14.61 -8.80 0.36
N VAL A 69 -13.77 -7.77 0.23
CA VAL A 69 -13.77 -6.59 1.10
C VAL A 69 -14.99 -5.71 0.79
N THR A 70 -15.69 -5.27 1.83
CA THR A 70 -16.77 -4.28 1.70
C THR A 70 -16.23 -2.87 1.83
N MET A 71 -16.32 -2.07 0.77
CA MET A 71 -15.87 -0.67 0.77
C MET A 71 -17.02 0.29 1.08
N ARG A 72 -16.88 1.09 2.13
CA ARG A 72 -17.81 2.18 2.49
C ARG A 72 -17.14 3.53 2.23
N ARG A 73 -17.85 4.46 1.59
CA ARG A 73 -17.40 5.86 1.37
C ARG A 73 -18.44 6.82 1.90
N ARG A 74 -18.02 8.05 2.22
CA ARG A 74 -18.88 9.06 2.88
C ARG A 74 -19.47 8.51 4.18
N SER A 75 -18.64 7.76 4.91
CA SER A 75 -18.90 7.29 6.27
C SER A 75 -18.02 8.10 7.20
N GLU A 76 -18.57 8.53 8.32
CA GLU A 76 -17.83 9.18 9.38
C GLU A 76 -17.96 8.31 10.63
N GLU A 77 -16.81 7.91 11.19
CA GLU A 77 -16.74 7.15 12.43
C GLU A 77 -17.05 8.07 13.63
N GLN A 78 -18.14 7.78 14.35
CA GLN A 78 -18.62 8.61 15.46
C GLN A 78 -18.10 8.17 16.84
N SER A 79 -17.96 6.87 17.05
CA SER A 79 -17.50 6.28 18.31
C SER A 79 -16.86 4.92 18.02
N LEU A 80 -15.93 4.54 18.89
CA LEU A 80 -15.33 3.21 18.91
C LEU A 80 -15.40 2.71 20.35
N GLU A 81 -16.03 1.56 20.55
CA GLU A 81 -16.13 0.92 21.86
C GLU A 81 -15.47 -0.45 21.82
N ARG A 82 -14.89 -0.86 22.94
CA ARG A 82 -14.25 -2.17 23.05
C ARG A 82 -15.04 -3.03 24.02
N ASP A 83 -15.55 -4.13 23.52
CA ASP A 83 -16.29 -5.11 24.30
C ASP A 83 -15.47 -6.41 24.47
N GLU A 84 -16.11 -7.48 24.95
CA GLU A 84 -15.46 -8.78 25.10
C GLU A 84 -15.16 -9.47 23.74
N ALA A 85 -15.83 -9.08 22.66
CA ALA A 85 -15.69 -9.67 21.33
C ALA A 85 -14.70 -8.91 20.42
N GLY A 86 -14.41 -7.64 20.70
CA GLY A 86 -13.47 -6.85 19.91
C GLY A 86 -13.70 -5.34 20.04
N VAL A 87 -13.41 -4.63 18.95
CA VAL A 87 -13.75 -3.21 18.80
C VAL A 87 -14.94 -3.13 17.85
N GLU A 88 -16.01 -2.48 18.31
CA GLU A 88 -17.17 -2.10 17.49
C GLU A 88 -17.08 -0.64 17.05
#